data_AF-A0A957DEV4-F1
#
_entry.id   AF-A0A957DEV4-F1
#
_cell.length_a   1.000
_cell.length_b   1.000
_cell.length_c   1.000
_cell.angle_alpha   90.00
_cell.angle_beta   90.00
_cell.angle_gamma   90.00
#
_symmetry.space_group_name_H-M   'P 1'
#
loop_
_entity.id
_entity.type
_entity.pdbx_description
1 polymer ?
#
loop_
_entity_poly.entity_id
_entity_poly.type
_entity_poly.pdbx_seq_one_letter_code
_entity_poly.pdbx_strand_id
1 'polypeptide(L)'
;VIFSRFGWRGWLVMGISIFIMWAYSSPPLRFKSRPGIDLLVHALFVETYPYLITLYLMGVSWLPADYVILTITFLASLTAQLEQQLRDFVVDRRTGSTFVTTVGRQRAALLLKALSAILILTTVVYLLNGTLPLFVLPIGVIAMPAILHRFLRQEDIPRSERLVIISTTAGFVYTLGVFLYFAFM
;
A
#
# COMPACT_ATOMS: atom_id res chain seq x y z
N VAL A 1 -6.28 -24.57 0.62
CA VAL A 1 -5.28 -25.65 0.44
C VAL A 1 -3.82 -25.16 0.55
N ILE A 2 -3.49 -23.93 0.14
CA ILE A 2 -2.11 -23.41 0.29
C ILE A 2 -1.75 -23.14 1.76
N PHE A 3 -2.56 -22.37 2.50
CA PHE A 3 -2.28 -22.04 3.90
C PHE A 3 -2.28 -23.25 4.85
N SER A 4 -3.05 -24.29 4.55
CA SER A 4 -3.12 -25.50 5.40
C SER A 4 -1.78 -26.25 5.49
N ARG A 5 -0.83 -26.01 4.56
CA ARG A 5 0.54 -26.55 4.63
C ARG A 5 1.35 -26.01 5.82
N PHE A 6 0.95 -24.87 6.40
CA PHE A 6 1.59 -24.24 7.55
C PHE A 6 0.93 -24.61 8.90
N GLY A 7 0.14 -25.68 8.94
CA GLY A 7 -0.54 -26.15 10.16
C GLY A 7 -1.47 -25.09 10.77
N TRP A 8 -1.51 -25.01 12.10
CA TRP A 8 -2.41 -24.09 12.82
C TRP A 8 -2.15 -22.61 12.50
N ARG A 9 -0.88 -22.23 12.22
CA ARG A 9 -0.51 -20.86 11.85
C ARG A 9 -1.18 -20.44 10.54
N GLY A 10 -1.23 -21.34 9.57
CA GLY A 10 -1.88 -21.09 8.29
C GLY A 10 -3.40 -20.95 8.41
N TRP A 11 -4.03 -21.80 9.24
CA TRP A 11 -5.45 -21.67 9.53
C TRP A 11 -5.80 -20.36 10.24
N LEU A 12 -4.95 -19.93 11.18
CA LEU A 12 -5.11 -18.63 11.85
C LEU A 12 -5.02 -17.46 10.86
N VAL A 13 -4.00 -17.43 10.00
CA VAL A 13 -3.84 -16.41 8.96
C VAL A 13 -5.04 -16.38 8.02
N MET A 14 -5.52 -17.55 7.59
CA MET A 14 -6.70 -17.66 6.73
C MET A 14 -7.96 -17.12 7.44
N GLY A 15 -8.17 -17.48 8.70
CA GLY A 15 -9.29 -17.00 9.50
C GLY A 15 -9.29 -15.49 9.66
N ILE A 16 -8.14 -14.89 10.00
CA ILE A 16 -7.96 -13.44 10.08
C ILE A 16 -8.26 -12.78 8.73
N SER A 17 -7.73 -13.33 7.63
CA SER A 17 -7.93 -12.79 6.29
C SER A 17 -9.41 -12.75 5.90
N ILE A 18 -10.13 -13.86 6.11
CA ILE A 18 -11.57 -13.95 5.83
C ILE A 18 -12.36 -12.99 6.73
N PHE A 19 -12.03 -12.95 8.02
CA PHE A 19 -12.68 -12.05 8.97
C PHE A 19 -12.51 -10.59 8.56
N ILE A 20 -11.29 -10.16 8.22
CA ILE A 20 -11.02 -8.78 7.83
C ILE A 20 -11.68 -8.44 6.49
N MET A 21 -11.66 -9.34 5.51
CA MET A 21 -12.37 -9.16 4.25
C MET A 21 -13.87 -8.92 4.48
N TRP A 22 -14.50 -9.72 5.34
CA TRP A 22 -15.90 -9.54 5.73
C TRP A 22 -16.12 -8.23 6.51
N ALA A 23 -15.33 -8.00 7.56
CA ALA A 23 -15.46 -6.87 8.48
C ALA A 23 -15.22 -5.52 7.78
N TYR A 24 -14.38 -5.49 6.74
CA TYR A 24 -14.13 -4.30 5.95
C TYR A 24 -15.37 -3.88 5.15
N SER A 25 -16.12 -4.84 4.60
CA SER A 25 -17.18 -4.57 3.62
C SER A 25 -18.61 -4.68 4.15
N SER A 26 -18.85 -5.53 5.16
CA SER A 26 -20.20 -5.95 5.56
C SER A 26 -20.62 -5.41 6.93
N PRO A 27 -21.92 -5.14 7.15
CA PRO A 27 -22.46 -4.84 8.48
C PRO A 27 -22.22 -5.99 9.48
N PRO A 28 -22.12 -5.71 10.79
CA PRO A 28 -22.25 -4.39 11.44
C PRO A 28 -20.94 -3.57 11.48
N LEU A 29 -19.80 -4.18 11.13
CA LEU A 29 -18.50 -3.51 11.24
C LEU A 29 -18.27 -2.51 10.12
N ARG A 30 -18.31 -2.98 8.85
CA ARG A 30 -18.13 -2.21 7.61
C ARG A 30 -17.05 -1.12 7.75
N PHE A 31 -15.81 -1.53 8.03
CA PHE A 31 -14.70 -0.61 8.32
C PHE A 31 -14.45 0.43 7.23
N LYS A 32 -14.73 0.11 5.95
CA LYS A 32 -14.63 1.06 4.85
C LYS A 32 -15.49 2.31 4.98
N SER A 33 -16.48 2.29 5.88
CA SER A 33 -17.39 3.41 6.15
C SER A 33 -17.11 4.10 7.50
N ARG A 34 -15.97 3.79 8.13
CA ARG A 34 -15.54 4.37 9.41
C ARG A 34 -14.28 5.20 9.19
N PRO A 35 -14.38 6.55 9.21
CA PRO A 35 -13.25 7.45 9.00
C PRO A 35 -12.05 7.12 9.90
N GLY A 36 -10.87 6.99 9.29
CA GLY A 36 -9.62 6.64 9.95
C GLY A 36 -9.39 5.13 10.04
N ILE A 37 -10.42 4.36 10.42
CA ILE A 37 -10.35 2.89 10.44
C ILE A 37 -10.28 2.35 9.00
N ASP A 38 -11.02 2.96 8.07
CA ASP A 38 -10.95 2.69 6.64
C ASP A 38 -9.52 2.75 6.09
N LEU A 39 -8.77 3.80 6.46
CA LEU A 39 -7.36 3.99 6.11
C LEU A 39 -6.47 2.96 6.79
N LEU A 40 -6.61 2.80 8.11
CA LEU A 40 -5.74 1.92 8.89
C LEU A 40 -5.87 0.46 8.45
N VAL A 41 -7.10 -0.04 8.27
CA VAL A 41 -7.34 -1.41 7.83
C VAL A 41 -6.84 -1.62 6.41
N HIS A 42 -7.03 -0.65 5.51
CA HIS A 42 -6.48 -0.74 4.15
C HIS A 42 -4.95 -0.78 4.18
N ALA A 43 -4.32 0.14 4.91
CA ALA A 43 -2.87 0.22 5.05
C ALA A 43 -2.28 -1.11 5.55
N LEU A 44 -2.84 -1.64 6.64
CA LEU A 44 -2.39 -2.89 7.24
C LEU A 44 -2.63 -4.11 6.34
N PHE A 45 -3.80 -4.25 5.71
CA PHE A 45 -4.19 -5.53 5.10
C PHE A 45 -4.00 -5.64 3.59
N VAL A 46 -3.86 -4.51 2.86
CA VAL A 46 -3.73 -4.56 1.41
C VAL A 46 -2.29 -4.78 0.96
N GLU A 47 -1.32 -4.01 1.49
CA GLU A 47 0.09 -4.14 1.07
C GLU A 47 1.03 -4.60 2.20
N THR A 48 0.80 -4.21 3.46
CA THR A 48 1.68 -4.63 4.57
C THR A 48 1.48 -6.10 4.95
N TYR A 49 0.22 -6.55 5.04
CA TYR A 49 -0.11 -7.89 5.50
C TYR A 49 0.45 -9.01 4.62
N PRO A 50 0.40 -8.95 3.26
CA PRO A 50 1.01 -9.97 2.41
C PRO A 50 2.50 -10.23 2.70
N TYR A 51 3.27 -9.18 2.97
CA TYR A 51 4.69 -9.32 3.33
C TYR A 51 4.83 -9.90 4.75
N LEU A 52 4.09 -9.35 5.71
CA LEU A 52 4.10 -9.80 7.10
C LEU A 52 3.77 -11.29 7.25
N ILE A 53 2.72 -11.78 6.57
CA ILE A 53 2.33 -13.19 6.64
C ILE A 53 3.37 -14.10 6.00
N THR A 54 4.11 -13.61 5.00
CA THR A 54 5.19 -14.38 4.37
C THR A 54 6.29 -14.63 5.39
N LEU A 55 6.75 -13.60 6.10
CA LEU A 55 7.73 -13.74 7.18
C LEU A 55 7.23 -14.64 8.31
N TYR A 56 5.99 -14.42 8.76
CA TYR A 56 5.39 -15.18 9.87
C TYR A 56 5.23 -16.68 9.55
N LEU A 57 4.72 -17.00 8.35
CA LEU A 57 4.47 -18.38 7.96
C LEU A 57 5.75 -19.14 7.63
N MET A 58 6.75 -18.48 7.02
CA MET A 58 8.05 -19.09 6.77
C MET A 58 8.87 -19.28 8.06
N GLY A 59 8.55 -18.53 9.13
CA GLY A 59 9.25 -18.65 10.41
C GLY A 59 10.70 -18.21 10.34
N VAL A 60 11.03 -17.29 9.42
CA VAL A 60 12.38 -16.76 9.23
C VAL A 60 12.67 -15.67 10.27
N SER A 61 13.95 -15.49 10.59
CA SER A 61 14.41 -14.36 11.38
C SER A 61 14.23 -13.06 10.61
N TRP A 62 13.75 -12.02 11.29
CA TRP A 62 13.51 -10.73 10.66
C TRP A 62 14.81 -9.95 10.55
N LEU A 63 15.09 -9.46 9.36
CA LEU A 63 16.20 -8.59 9.02
C LEU A 63 15.81 -7.12 9.16
N PRO A 64 16.77 -6.19 9.31
CA PRO A 64 16.48 -4.75 9.27
C PRO A 64 15.69 -4.33 8.02
N ALA A 65 15.97 -4.95 6.87
CA ALA A 65 15.25 -4.71 5.62
C ALA A 65 13.76 -5.03 5.71
N ASP A 66 13.36 -6.03 6.50
CA ASP A 66 11.96 -6.43 6.65
C ASP A 66 11.12 -5.34 7.30
N TYR A 67 11.65 -4.71 8.36
CA TYR A 67 10.99 -3.59 9.02
C TYR A 67 10.83 -2.39 8.09
N VAL A 68 11.83 -2.14 7.24
CA VAL A 68 11.77 -1.07 6.24
C VAL A 68 10.73 -1.38 5.17
N ILE A 69 10.68 -2.60 4.65
CA ILE A 69 9.69 -3.03 3.65
C ILE A 69 8.27 -2.96 4.23
N LEU A 70 8.06 -3.40 5.48
CA LEU A 70 6.77 -3.25 6.18
C LEU A 70 6.35 -1.77 6.30
N THR A 71 7.30 -0.88 6.61
CA THR A 71 7.05 0.56 6.69
C THR A 71 6.69 1.15 5.32
N ILE A 72 7.44 0.78 4.27
CA ILE A 72 7.22 1.25 2.89
C ILE A 72 5.86 0.77 2.38
N THR A 73 5.53 -0.51 2.54
CA THR A 73 4.24 -1.07 2.12
C THR A 73 3.06 -0.47 2.90
N PHE A 74 3.24 -0.17 4.18
CA PHE A 74 2.23 0.52 4.97
C PHE A 74 1.95 1.94 4.44
N LEU A 75 3.01 2.72 4.22
CA LEU A 75 2.90 4.08 3.70
C LEU A 75 2.38 4.09 2.25
N ALA A 76 2.83 3.16 1.41
CA ALA A 76 2.34 3.00 0.04
C ALA A 76 0.83 2.73 0.03
N SER A 77 0.36 1.73 0.79
CA SER A 77 -1.07 1.42 0.90
C SER A 77 -1.89 2.57 1.50
N LEU A 78 -1.37 3.25 2.53
CA LEU A 78 -2.03 4.42 3.13
C LEU A 78 -2.21 5.54 2.10
N THR A 79 -1.16 5.84 1.33
CA THR A 79 -1.24 6.87 0.28
C THR A 79 -2.13 6.44 -0.89
N ALA A 80 -2.16 5.15 -1.24
CA ALA A 80 -3.02 4.61 -2.28
C ALA A 80 -4.50 4.76 -1.89
N GLN A 81 -4.86 4.45 -0.65
CA GLN A 81 -6.23 4.60 -0.16
C GLN A 81 -6.66 6.07 -0.06
N LEU A 82 -5.78 6.96 0.41
CA LEU A 82 -6.06 8.41 0.43
C LEU A 82 -6.27 8.96 -0.99
N GLU A 83 -5.42 8.56 -1.93
CA GLU A 83 -5.54 8.92 -3.34
C GLU A 83 -6.87 8.47 -3.94
N GLN A 84 -7.27 7.23 -3.63
CA GLN A 84 -8.56 6.67 -4.07
C GLN A 84 -9.74 7.47 -3.52
N GLN A 85 -9.74 7.74 -2.21
CA GLN A 85 -10.82 8.53 -1.59
C GLN A 85 -10.87 9.98 -2.09
N LEU A 86 -9.72 10.58 -2.44
CA LEU A 86 -9.68 11.91 -3.05
C LEU A 86 -10.28 11.91 -4.46
N ARG A 87 -9.99 10.88 -5.26
CA ARG A 87 -10.58 10.70 -6.60
C ARG A 87 -12.09 10.49 -6.50
N ASP A 88 -12.53 9.69 -5.54
CA ASP A 88 -13.93 9.26 -5.41
C ASP A 88 -14.76 10.22 -4.51
N PHE A 89 -14.15 11.32 -4.05
CA PHE A 89 -14.72 12.27 -3.08
C PHE A 89 -16.15 12.75 -3.43
N VAL A 90 -16.41 13.08 -4.70
CA VAL A 90 -17.73 13.60 -5.12
C VAL A 90 -18.82 12.54 -4.97
N VAL A 91 -18.48 11.27 -5.25
CA VAL A 91 -19.39 10.14 -5.11
C VAL A 91 -19.56 9.80 -3.63
N ASP A 92 -18.45 9.64 -2.90
CA ASP A 92 -18.45 9.27 -1.49
C ASP A 92 -19.22 10.26 -0.61
N ARG A 93 -19.10 11.57 -0.89
CA ARG A 93 -19.82 12.62 -0.15
C ARG A 93 -21.34 12.48 -0.27
N ARG A 94 -21.87 11.84 -1.31
CA ARG A 94 -23.31 11.65 -1.53
C ARG A 94 -23.83 10.35 -0.91
N THR A 95 -22.97 9.34 -0.76
CA THR A 95 -23.41 7.96 -0.50
C THR A 95 -22.81 7.33 0.75
N GLY A 96 -21.84 7.95 1.41
CA GLY A 96 -21.14 7.35 2.54
C GLY A 96 -20.25 8.31 3.34
N SER A 97 -19.43 7.70 4.20
CA SER A 97 -18.47 8.39 5.06
C SER A 97 -17.12 7.69 4.94
N THR A 98 -16.14 8.41 4.40
CA THR A 98 -14.73 8.05 4.35
C THR A 98 -13.90 9.10 5.08
N PHE A 99 -12.65 8.78 5.40
CA PHE A 99 -11.74 9.76 6.02
C PHE A 99 -11.70 11.10 5.26
N VAL A 100 -11.60 11.08 3.94
CA VAL A 100 -11.56 12.31 3.13
C VAL A 100 -12.86 13.10 3.20
N THR A 101 -14.03 12.44 3.22
CA THR A 101 -15.31 13.15 3.37
C THR A 101 -15.46 13.83 4.74
N THR A 102 -14.85 13.27 5.79
CA THR A 102 -14.90 13.82 7.15
C THR A 102 -13.88 14.93 7.37
N VAL A 103 -12.63 14.74 6.94
CA VAL A 103 -11.53 15.68 7.16
C VAL A 103 -11.53 16.82 6.14
N GLY A 104 -12.12 16.58 4.97
CA GLY A 104 -12.18 17.53 3.86
C GLY A 104 -11.04 17.32 2.85
N ARG A 105 -11.38 17.57 1.58
CA ARG A 105 -10.53 17.30 0.41
C ARG A 105 -9.15 17.97 0.50
N GLN A 106 -9.09 19.25 0.87
CA GLN A 106 -7.84 20.00 0.92
C GLN A 106 -6.86 19.45 1.96
N ARG A 107 -7.33 19.19 3.19
CA ARG A 107 -6.53 18.62 4.27
C ARG A 107 -6.06 17.20 3.94
N ALA A 108 -6.93 16.39 3.35
CA ALA A 108 -6.56 15.06 2.88
C ALA A 108 -5.51 15.10 1.75
N ALA A 109 -5.59 16.06 0.82
CA ALA A 109 -4.59 16.23 -0.22
C ALA A 109 -3.22 16.65 0.34
N LEU A 110 -3.20 17.52 1.35
CA LEU A 110 -1.96 17.86 2.08
C LEU A 110 -1.38 16.64 2.80
N LEU A 111 -2.21 15.87 3.51
CA LEU A 111 -1.80 14.64 4.18
C LEU A 111 -1.21 13.63 3.18
N LEU A 112 -1.86 13.47 2.03
CA LEU A 112 -1.39 12.62 0.95
C LEU A 112 0.01 13.04 0.45
N LYS A 113 0.23 14.35 0.22
CA LYS A 113 1.54 14.88 -0.21
C LYS A 113 2.60 14.65 0.88
N ALA A 114 2.27 14.91 2.15
CA ALA A 114 3.18 14.69 3.27
C ALA A 114 3.56 13.21 3.43
N LEU A 115 2.60 12.30 3.41
CA LEU A 115 2.86 10.86 3.49
C LEU A 115 3.64 10.32 2.29
N SER A 116 3.41 10.88 1.09
CA SER A 116 4.20 10.53 -0.09
C SER A 116 5.65 10.99 0.04
N ALA A 117 5.88 12.18 0.61
CA ALA A 117 7.23 12.67 0.86
C ALA A 117 7.95 11.80 1.90
N ILE A 118 7.24 11.38 2.97
CA ILE A 118 7.77 10.45 3.96
C ILE A 118 8.12 9.10 3.31
N LEU A 119 7.24 8.53 2.48
CA LEU A 119 7.51 7.29 1.74
C LEU A 119 8.79 7.38 0.89
N ILE A 120 8.95 8.46 0.12
CA ILE A 120 10.13 8.68 -0.70
C ILE A 120 11.37 8.82 0.19
N LEU A 121 11.29 9.64 1.25
CA LEU A 121 12.41 9.87 2.16
C LEU A 121 12.85 8.58 2.84
N THR A 122 11.90 7.79 3.38
CA THR A 122 12.17 6.48 3.96
C THR A 122 12.86 5.57 2.94
N THR A 123 12.32 5.48 1.72
CA THR A 123 12.90 4.64 0.67
C THR A 123 14.34 5.07 0.34
N VAL A 124 14.58 6.36 0.11
CA VAL A 124 15.90 6.90 -0.25
C VAL A 124 16.91 6.72 0.87
N VAL A 125 16.55 7.07 2.12
CA VAL A 125 17.45 6.95 3.27
C VAL A 125 17.90 5.49 3.46
N TYR A 126 16.98 4.54 3.37
CA TYR A 126 17.32 3.14 3.55
C TYR A 126 17.96 2.49 2.31
N LEU A 127 17.86 3.10 1.13
CA LEU A 127 18.67 2.74 -0.03
C LEU A 127 20.12 3.21 0.14
N LEU A 128 20.31 4.45 0.59
CA LEU A 128 21.64 5.05 0.75
C LEU A 128 22.44 4.42 1.89
N ASN A 129 21.80 3.96 2.96
CA ASN A 129 22.48 3.28 4.07
C ASN A 129 22.70 1.77 3.82
N GLY A 130 22.26 1.24 2.68
CA GLY A 130 22.45 -0.16 2.29
C GLY A 130 21.50 -1.16 2.94
N THR A 131 20.52 -0.73 3.76
CA THR A 131 19.51 -1.63 4.35
C THR A 131 18.55 -2.16 3.28
N LEU A 132 18.16 -1.33 2.31
CA LEU A 132 17.38 -1.76 1.15
C LEU A 132 18.33 -2.17 0.01
N PRO A 133 18.06 -3.30 -0.66
CA PRO A 133 18.88 -3.75 -1.76
C PRO A 133 18.70 -2.86 -3.00
N LEU A 134 19.78 -2.70 -3.77
CA LEU A 134 19.85 -1.76 -4.89
C LEU A 134 18.85 -2.07 -6.01
N PHE A 135 18.41 -3.33 -6.15
CA PHE A 135 17.38 -3.70 -7.12
C PHE A 135 16.00 -3.08 -6.82
N VAL A 136 15.79 -2.44 -5.67
CA VAL A 136 14.58 -1.65 -5.39
C VAL A 136 14.60 -0.32 -6.13
N LEU A 137 15.78 0.21 -6.50
CA LEU A 137 15.93 1.52 -7.11
C LEU A 137 15.09 1.69 -8.40
N PRO A 138 15.08 0.75 -9.36
CA PRO A 138 14.28 0.91 -10.57
C PRO A 138 12.78 0.97 -10.31
N ILE A 139 12.27 0.29 -9.27
CA ILE A 139 10.85 0.40 -8.85
C ILE A 139 10.53 1.84 -8.44
N GLY A 140 11.40 2.46 -7.65
CA GLY A 140 11.28 3.86 -7.27
C GLY A 140 11.25 4.78 -8.50
N VAL A 141 12.20 4.60 -9.42
CA VAL A 141 12.29 5.39 -10.66
C VAL A 141 11.05 5.22 -11.54
N ILE A 142 10.51 4.01 -11.68
CA ILE A 142 9.28 3.73 -12.43
C ILE A 142 8.06 4.42 -11.81
N ALA A 143 8.01 4.52 -10.47
CA ALA A 143 6.93 5.17 -9.76
C ALA A 143 7.04 6.72 -9.76
N MET A 144 8.23 7.28 -10.00
CA MET A 144 8.49 8.72 -9.90
C MET A 144 7.51 9.59 -10.71
N PRO A 145 7.16 9.30 -11.98
CA PRO A 145 6.23 10.15 -12.73
C PRO A 145 4.85 10.25 -12.06
N ALA A 146 4.31 9.14 -11.56
CA ALA A 146 3.02 9.11 -10.86
C ALA A 146 3.10 9.86 -9.52
N ILE A 147 4.21 9.73 -8.81
CA ILE A 147 4.47 10.43 -7.55
C ILE A 147 4.63 11.95 -7.77
N LEU A 148 5.40 12.37 -8.77
CA LEU A 148 5.57 13.79 -9.12
C LEU A 148 4.24 14.42 -9.53
N HIS A 149 3.44 13.71 -10.32
CA HIS A 149 2.10 14.15 -10.69
C HIS A 149 1.24 14.44 -9.44
N ARG A 150 1.35 13.62 -8.38
CA ARG A 150 0.64 13.84 -7.11
C ARG A 150 1.05 15.14 -6.41
N PHE A 151 2.31 15.55 -6.48
CA PHE A 151 2.77 16.81 -5.88
C PHE A 151 2.37 18.04 -6.68
N LEU A 152 2.46 17.94 -8.00
CA LEU A 152 2.26 19.08 -8.91
C LEU A 152 0.79 19.41 -9.16
N ARG A 153 -0.11 18.41 -9.10
CA ARG A 153 -1.52 18.69 -9.35
C ARG A 153 -2.19 19.44 -8.19
N GLN A 154 -3.25 20.15 -8.56
CA GLN A 154 -4.23 20.71 -7.63
C GLN A 154 -5.13 19.59 -7.08
N GLU A 155 -5.71 19.81 -5.91
CA GLU A 155 -6.51 18.83 -5.19
C GLU A 155 -7.83 18.47 -5.87
N ASP A 156 -8.34 19.35 -6.73
CA ASP A 156 -9.58 19.21 -7.49
C ASP A 156 -9.42 18.32 -8.74
N ILE A 157 -8.20 18.25 -9.28
CA ILE A 157 -7.85 17.46 -10.45
C ILE A 157 -7.66 15.98 -10.06
N PRO A 158 -8.31 15.02 -10.75
CA PRO A 158 -8.10 13.60 -10.48
C PRO A 158 -6.70 13.14 -10.92
N ARG A 159 -6.30 11.95 -10.49
CA ARG A 159 -5.04 11.34 -10.95
C ARG A 159 -5.09 10.93 -12.41
N SER A 160 -3.95 10.97 -13.08
CA SER A 160 -3.83 10.42 -14.43
C SER A 160 -3.82 8.89 -14.34
N GLU A 161 -4.93 8.25 -14.71
CA GLU A 161 -5.02 6.79 -14.74
C GLU A 161 -4.03 6.18 -15.76
N ARG A 162 -3.72 6.89 -16.85
CA ARG A 162 -2.69 6.45 -17.81
C ARG A 162 -1.31 6.35 -17.17
N LEU A 163 -0.91 7.35 -16.38
CA LEU A 163 0.38 7.32 -15.68
C LEU A 163 0.43 6.18 -14.67
N VAL A 164 -0.65 5.97 -13.92
CA VAL A 164 -0.75 4.86 -12.96
C VAL A 164 -0.63 3.52 -13.68
N ILE A 165 -1.38 3.30 -14.75
CA ILE A 165 -1.33 2.04 -15.52
C ILE A 165 0.08 1.79 -16.05
N ILE A 166 0.71 2.79 -16.69
CA ILE A 166 2.06 2.65 -17.25
C ILE A 166 3.07 2.31 -16.15
N SER A 167 3.09 3.07 -15.04
CA SER A 167 4.00 2.82 -13.93
C SER A 167 3.76 1.45 -13.28
N THR A 168 2.51 1.06 -13.07
CA THR A 168 2.16 -0.24 -12.48
C THR A 168 2.56 -1.40 -13.41
N THR A 169 2.26 -1.31 -14.71
CA THR A 169 2.65 -2.33 -15.69
C THR A 169 4.17 -2.46 -15.77
N ALA A 170 4.90 -1.34 -15.87
CA ALA A 170 6.36 -1.35 -15.89
C ALA A 170 6.94 -1.94 -14.59
N GLY A 171 6.34 -1.60 -13.44
CA GLY A 171 6.72 -2.16 -12.14
C GLY A 171 6.53 -3.68 -12.09
N PHE A 172 5.39 -4.20 -12.57
CA PHE A 172 5.16 -5.64 -12.64
C PHE A 172 6.16 -6.36 -13.56
N VAL A 173 6.43 -5.81 -14.75
CA VAL A 173 7.42 -6.37 -15.68
C VAL A 173 8.81 -6.40 -15.04
N TYR A 174 9.22 -5.33 -14.38
CA TYR A 174 10.51 -5.26 -13.70
C TYR A 174 10.60 -6.28 -12.55
N THR A 175 9.60 -6.32 -11.67
CA THR A 175 9.57 -7.27 -10.54
C THR A 175 9.57 -8.72 -11.02
N LEU A 176 8.87 -9.03 -12.12
CA LEU A 176 8.93 -10.35 -12.75
C LEU A 176 10.35 -10.66 -13.25
N GLY A 177 11.01 -9.71 -13.91
CA GLY A 177 12.40 -9.86 -14.35
C GLY A 177 13.36 -10.14 -13.20
N VAL A 178 13.24 -9.38 -12.10
CA VAL A 178 14.04 -9.59 -10.87
C VAL A 178 13.77 -10.97 -10.28
N PHE A 179 12.51 -11.38 -10.19
CA PHE A 179 12.14 -12.70 -9.70
C PHE A 179 12.76 -13.82 -10.55
N LEU A 180 12.63 -13.72 -11.89
CA LEU A 180 13.21 -14.72 -12.80
C LEU A 180 14.74 -14.77 -12.68
N TYR A 181 15.39 -13.62 -12.54
CA TYR A 181 16.84 -13.55 -12.32
C TYR A 181 17.27 -14.34 -11.08
N PHE A 182 16.63 -14.13 -9.93
CA PHE A 182 16.95 -14.84 -8.69
C PHE A 182 16.47 -16.29 -8.62
N ALA A 183 15.48 -16.66 -9.44
CA ALA A 183 14.96 -18.03 -9.47
C ALA A 183 15.83 -18.98 -10.30
N PHE A 184 16.55 -18.46 -11.31
CA PHE A 184 17.25 -19.27 -12.31
C PHE A 184 18.77 -19.02 -12.39
N MET A 185 19.32 -18.02 -11.69
CA MET A 185 20.76 -17.86 -11.50
C MET A 185 21.15 -18.13 -10.05
#